data_AF-A0A183CXQ2-F1
#
_entry.id   AF-A0A183CXQ2-F1
#
_cell.length_a   1.000
_cell.length_b   1.000
_cell.length_c   1.000
_cell.angle_alpha   90.00
_cell.angle_beta   90.00
_cell.angle_gamma   90.00
#
_symmetry.space_group_name_H-M   'P 1'
#
loop_
_entity.id
_entity.type
_entity.pdbx_description
1 polymer ?
#
loop_
_entity_poly.entity_id
_entity_poly.type
_entity_poly.pdbx_seq_one_letter_code
_entity_poly.pdbx_strand_id
1 'polypeptide(L)'
;MPDIIDVEKLAATYFADVSSKLRQLNKSSSENIVPTLAIVRTGKVKYEDIALVDHLEQAKEFGFDIRLITLNGTSHNDVENVIEELSDDYSIDGIVLQVGMEETKNMQEIFENITPCKDVAGVTSANVANVLEGKSTNSVLPCVPSSCMQIIHQFTGNPSYLKGKRALVLMKCKTFGNQMAALLVQNQCITTIYQPSTDDVQEMCGQADVLIVNVQNANFIKGHGFYVFLL
;
A
#
# COMPACT_ATOMS: atom_id res chain seq x y z
N MET A 1 -22.91 -12.37 14.86
CA MET A 1 -21.59 -11.71 14.96
C MET A 1 -21.08 -11.47 13.57
N PRO A 2 -20.33 -10.39 13.30
CA PRO A 2 -19.68 -10.23 12.00
C PRO A 2 -18.62 -11.31 11.82
N ASP A 3 -18.42 -11.76 10.59
CA ASP A 3 -17.27 -12.57 10.23
C ASP A 3 -16.01 -11.71 10.34
N ILE A 4 -14.96 -12.27 10.94
CA ILE A 4 -13.67 -11.59 11.11
C ILE A 4 -12.78 -11.97 9.93
N ILE A 5 -12.20 -10.95 9.30
CA ILE A 5 -11.23 -11.15 8.23
C ILE A 5 -9.86 -11.39 8.86
N ASP A 6 -9.39 -12.63 8.76
CA ASP A 6 -8.05 -13.04 9.20
C ASP A 6 -7.01 -12.58 8.15
N VAL A 7 -6.51 -11.35 8.32
CA VAL A 7 -5.56 -10.73 7.41
C VAL A 7 -4.20 -11.42 7.39
N GLU A 8 -3.78 -12.05 8.49
CA GLU A 8 -2.53 -12.81 8.55
C GLU A 8 -2.61 -14.06 7.66
N LYS A 9 -3.74 -14.77 7.72
CA LYS A 9 -4.00 -15.92 6.85
C LYS A 9 -4.07 -15.52 5.37
N LEU A 10 -4.72 -14.39 5.06
CA LEU A 10 -4.78 -13.88 3.69
C LEU A 10 -3.38 -13.52 3.16
N ALA A 11 -2.58 -12.83 3.96
CA ALA A 11 -1.20 -12.47 3.60
C ALA A 11 -0.33 -13.73 3.36
N ALA A 12 -0.40 -14.73 4.24
CA ALA A 12 0.33 -15.99 4.07
C ALA A 12 -0.05 -16.71 2.76
N THR A 13 -1.34 -16.71 2.41
CA THR A 13 -1.83 -17.28 1.15
C THR A 13 -1.26 -16.52 -0.05
N TYR A 14 -1.28 -15.19 0.00
CA TYR A 14 -0.73 -14.35 -1.06
C TYR A 14 0.79 -14.57 -1.25
N PHE A 15 1.57 -14.63 -0.16
CA PHE A 15 2.99 -14.93 -0.23
C PHE A 15 3.28 -16.29 -0.85
N ALA A 16 2.51 -17.33 -0.50
CA ALA A 16 2.66 -18.66 -1.10
C ALA A 16 2.41 -18.64 -2.63
N ASP A 17 1.37 -17.94 -3.07
CA ASP A 17 1.04 -17.79 -4.50
C ASP A 17 2.15 -17.06 -5.27
N VAL A 18 2.64 -15.96 -4.71
CA VAL A 18 3.74 -15.17 -5.29
C VAL A 18 5.02 -16.01 -5.37
N SER A 19 5.35 -16.74 -4.31
CA SER A 19 6.52 -17.64 -4.27
C SER A 19 6.43 -18.74 -5.34
N SER A 20 5.24 -19.29 -5.53
CA SER A 20 4.99 -20.31 -6.56
C SER A 20 5.24 -19.75 -7.96
N LYS A 21 4.75 -18.54 -8.24
CA LYS A 21 5.00 -17.83 -9.51
C LYS A 21 6.48 -17.55 -9.73
N LEU A 22 7.20 -17.08 -8.72
CA LEU A 22 8.64 -16.83 -8.80
C LEU A 22 9.41 -18.12 -9.11
N ARG A 23 9.07 -19.23 -8.45
CA ARG A 23 9.65 -20.55 -8.74
C ARG A 23 9.38 -21.01 -10.17
N GLN A 24 8.19 -20.72 -10.72
CA GLN A 24 7.88 -21.04 -12.11
C GLN A 24 8.68 -20.18 -13.08
N LEU A 25 8.78 -18.88 -12.84
CA LEU A 25 9.60 -17.95 -13.64
C LEU A 25 11.06 -18.41 -13.68
N ASN A 26 11.63 -18.77 -12.54
CA ASN A 26 13.01 -19.25 -12.44
C ASN A 26 13.25 -20.60 -13.15
N LYS A 27 12.22 -21.45 -13.31
CA LYS A 27 12.35 -22.67 -14.11
C LYS A 27 12.40 -22.41 -15.61
N SER A 28 11.76 -21.33 -16.07
CA SER A 28 11.71 -20.94 -17.48
C SER A 28 12.79 -19.94 -17.89
N SER A 29 13.50 -19.35 -16.92
CA SER A 29 14.55 -18.37 -17.15
C SER A 29 15.92 -19.04 -17.28
N SER A 30 16.80 -18.46 -18.10
CA SER A 30 18.23 -18.82 -18.13
C SER A 30 19.00 -18.25 -16.94
N GLU A 31 18.41 -17.29 -16.23
CA GLU A 31 19.00 -16.59 -15.08
C GLU A 31 18.15 -16.84 -13.84
N ASN A 32 18.80 -16.93 -12.68
CA ASN A 32 18.10 -17.01 -11.41
C ASN A 32 17.63 -15.62 -11.00
N ILE A 33 16.33 -15.35 -11.19
CA ILE A 33 15.70 -14.09 -10.84
C ILE A 33 15.44 -14.09 -9.34
N VAL A 34 16.02 -13.11 -8.65
CA VAL A 34 15.81 -12.85 -7.22
C VAL A 34 15.32 -11.41 -7.09
N PRO A 35 14.01 -11.18 -7.00
CA PRO A 35 13.48 -9.84 -6.91
C PRO A 35 13.95 -9.18 -5.62
N THR A 36 14.52 -7.98 -5.72
CA THR A 36 15.19 -7.31 -4.61
C THR A 36 14.47 -6.02 -4.23
N LEU A 37 14.06 -5.92 -2.97
CA LEU A 37 13.47 -4.72 -2.39
C LEU A 37 14.52 -3.95 -1.59
N ALA A 38 14.79 -2.71 -1.98
CA ALA A 38 15.55 -1.77 -1.17
C ALA A 38 14.63 -1.05 -0.19
N ILE A 39 15.03 -1.01 1.08
CA ILE A 39 14.35 -0.24 2.13
C ILE A 39 15.30 0.85 2.58
N VAL A 40 15.01 2.09 2.23
CA VAL A 40 15.75 3.27 2.68
C VAL A 40 15.08 3.80 3.94
N ARG A 41 15.82 3.84 5.04
CA ARG A 41 15.32 4.28 6.35
C ARG A 41 16.08 5.51 6.82
N THR A 42 15.36 6.54 7.24
CA THR A 42 15.92 7.80 7.73
C THR A 42 15.36 8.17 9.10
N GLY A 43 16.11 8.98 9.85
CA GLY A 43 15.66 9.56 11.11
C GLY A 43 15.55 8.57 12.27
N LYS A 44 14.80 8.94 13.31
CA LYS A 44 14.59 8.11 14.51
C LYS A 44 13.66 6.94 14.20
N VAL A 45 14.19 5.73 14.35
CA VAL A 45 13.47 4.47 14.16
C VAL A 45 12.51 4.22 15.32
N LYS A 46 11.22 4.00 15.03
CA LYS A 46 10.21 3.54 15.99
C LYS A 46 10.11 2.02 15.97
N TYR A 47 9.42 1.47 16.97
CA TYR A 47 9.15 0.03 17.05
C TYR A 47 8.43 -0.50 15.79
N GLU A 48 7.46 0.24 15.28
CA GLU A 48 6.70 -0.12 14.07
C GLU A 48 7.61 -0.24 12.84
N ASP A 49 8.61 0.63 12.71
CA ASP A 49 9.56 0.60 11.59
C ASP A 49 10.42 -0.68 11.62
N ILE A 50 10.83 -1.10 12.83
CA ILE A 50 11.59 -2.33 13.06
C ILE A 50 10.73 -3.54 12.67
N ALA A 51 9.51 -3.61 13.21
CA ALA A 51 8.60 -4.73 12.95
C ALA A 51 8.27 -4.89 11.46
N LEU A 52 8.12 -3.78 10.72
CA LEU A 52 7.93 -3.81 9.28
C LEU A 52 9.13 -4.43 8.54
N VAL A 53 10.36 -4.05 8.92
CA VAL A 53 11.56 -4.66 8.29
C VAL A 53 11.68 -6.13 8.66
N ASP A 54 11.44 -6.51 9.91
CA ASP A 54 11.46 -7.92 10.32
C ASP A 54 10.41 -8.74 9.57
N HIS A 55 9.25 -8.15 9.25
CA HIS A 55 8.23 -8.79 8.43
C HIS A 55 8.67 -8.92 6.97
N LEU A 56 9.29 -7.87 6.41
CA LEU A 56 9.78 -7.91 5.03
C LEU A 56 10.97 -8.85 4.85
N GLU A 57 11.84 -8.98 5.86
CA GLU A 57 12.95 -9.94 5.86
C GLU A 57 12.47 -11.39 5.74
N GLN A 58 11.27 -11.72 6.22
CA GLN A 58 10.66 -13.04 6.00
C GLN A 58 10.40 -13.34 4.52
N ALA A 59 10.31 -12.32 3.65
CA ALA A 59 10.23 -12.50 2.21
C ALA A 59 11.44 -13.27 1.62
N LYS A 60 12.58 -13.29 2.33
CA LYS A 60 13.75 -14.09 1.91
C LYS A 60 13.47 -15.58 1.87
N GLU A 61 12.63 -16.09 2.76
CA GLU A 61 12.20 -17.50 2.75
C GLU A 61 11.40 -17.86 1.50
N PHE A 62 10.82 -16.83 0.86
CA PHE A 62 9.97 -16.92 -0.32
C PHE A 62 10.71 -16.65 -1.64
N GLY A 63 12.03 -16.40 -1.58
CA GLY A 63 12.90 -16.21 -2.75
C GLY A 63 13.11 -14.75 -3.16
N PHE A 64 12.72 -13.80 -2.31
CA PHE A 64 13.04 -12.38 -2.47
C PHE A 64 14.38 -12.04 -1.81
N ASP A 65 14.99 -10.94 -2.19
CA ASP A 65 16.05 -10.33 -1.38
C ASP A 65 15.59 -8.97 -0.83
N ILE A 66 16.12 -8.62 0.34
CA ILE A 66 15.81 -7.37 1.04
C ILE A 66 17.11 -6.68 1.39
N ARG A 67 17.25 -5.45 0.93
CA ARG A 67 18.40 -4.58 1.18
C ARG A 67 17.98 -3.40 2.05
N LEU A 68 18.29 -3.47 3.34
CA LEU A 68 18.09 -2.35 4.25
C LEU A 68 19.25 -1.35 4.17
N ILE A 69 18.92 -0.08 3.95
CA ILE A 69 19.86 1.05 3.93
C ILE A 69 19.40 2.02 5.01
N THR A 70 20.20 2.18 6.06
CA THR A 70 19.89 3.11 7.17
C THR A 70 20.75 4.35 7.08
N LEU A 71 20.10 5.51 7.01
CA LEU A 71 20.71 6.83 6.92
C LEU A 71 20.50 7.57 8.25
N ASN A 72 21.56 7.77 9.03
CA ASN A 72 21.52 8.41 10.34
C ASN A 72 22.07 9.84 10.26
N GLY A 73 21.27 10.84 10.65
CA GLY A 73 21.72 12.24 10.69
C GLY A 73 22.05 12.83 9.31
N THR A 74 21.43 12.31 8.26
CA THR A 74 21.64 12.68 6.86
C THR A 74 20.83 13.90 6.46
N SER A 75 21.36 14.68 5.52
CA SER A 75 20.64 15.77 4.89
C SER A 75 19.60 15.25 3.89
N HIS A 76 18.65 16.10 3.50
CA HIS A 76 17.67 15.79 2.45
C HIS A 76 18.35 15.31 1.16
N ASN A 77 19.39 16.03 0.72
CA ASN A 77 20.17 15.70 -0.49
C ASN A 77 20.85 14.33 -0.41
N ASP A 78 21.29 13.90 0.79
CA ASP A 78 21.90 12.57 0.93
C ASP A 78 20.87 11.46 0.69
N VAL A 79 19.61 11.68 1.12
CA VAL A 79 18.50 10.75 0.88
C VAL A 79 18.15 10.73 -0.61
N GLU A 80 18.07 11.91 -1.25
CA GLU A 80 17.83 12.01 -2.69
C GLU A 80 18.88 11.26 -3.50
N ASN A 81 20.17 11.47 -3.21
CA ASN A 81 21.26 10.78 -3.92
C ASN A 81 21.15 9.25 -3.80
N VAL A 82 20.84 8.74 -2.60
CA VAL A 82 20.66 7.29 -2.40
C VAL A 82 19.45 6.78 -3.19
N ILE A 83 18.37 7.53 -3.24
CA ILE A 83 17.16 7.15 -4.00
C ILE A 83 17.43 7.17 -5.52
N GLU A 84 18.18 8.15 -6.01
CA GLU A 84 18.62 8.20 -7.41
C GLU A 84 19.52 7.01 -7.76
N GLU A 85 20.52 6.70 -6.94
CA GLU A 85 21.39 5.54 -7.12
C GLU A 85 20.60 4.22 -7.18
N LEU A 86 19.65 4.03 -6.25
CA LEU A 86 18.81 2.83 -6.24
C LEU A 86 17.83 2.77 -7.43
N SER A 87 17.39 3.94 -7.91
CA SER A 87 16.54 4.05 -9.08
C SER A 87 17.25 3.61 -10.36
N ASP A 88 18.55 3.86 -10.45
CA ASP A 88 19.38 3.42 -11.58
C ASP A 88 19.98 2.00 -11.41
N ASP A 89 19.99 1.46 -10.19
CA ASP A 89 20.54 0.12 -9.90
C ASP A 89 19.65 -1.01 -10.45
N TYR A 90 20.05 -1.65 -11.54
CA TYR A 90 19.32 -2.77 -12.14
C TYR A 90 19.21 -4.03 -11.25
N SER A 91 19.96 -4.11 -10.15
CA SER A 91 19.80 -5.17 -9.16
C SER A 91 18.64 -4.93 -8.17
N ILE A 92 18.03 -3.74 -8.19
CA ILE A 92 16.91 -3.35 -7.33
C ILE A 92 15.62 -3.28 -8.15
N ASP A 93 14.59 -4.03 -7.74
CA ASP A 93 13.29 -4.07 -8.41
C ASP A 93 12.27 -3.15 -7.75
N GLY A 94 12.50 -2.77 -6.49
CA GLY A 94 11.56 -1.96 -5.73
C GLY A 94 12.21 -1.16 -4.61
N ILE A 95 11.67 0.01 -4.33
CA ILE A 95 12.19 0.95 -3.33
C ILE A 95 11.07 1.34 -2.36
N VAL A 96 11.33 1.15 -1.06
CA VAL A 96 10.50 1.65 0.03
C VAL A 96 11.29 2.68 0.82
N LEU A 97 10.71 3.86 1.02
CA LEU A 97 11.30 4.92 1.84
C LEU A 97 10.55 5.04 3.17
N GLN A 98 11.23 4.73 4.27
CA GLN A 98 10.77 4.86 5.65
C GLN A 98 11.37 6.12 6.27
N VAL A 99 10.54 7.11 6.57
CA VAL A 99 11.01 8.40 7.09
C VAL A 99 10.51 8.65 8.50
N GLY A 100 11.43 9.05 9.37
CA GLY A 100 11.10 9.54 10.71
C GLY A 100 10.23 10.81 10.66
N MET A 101 9.26 10.93 11.57
CA MET A 101 8.25 12.02 11.57
C MET A 101 8.82 13.46 11.54
N GLU A 102 10.07 13.68 11.93
CA GLU A 102 10.70 15.01 11.95
C GLU A 102 11.16 15.48 10.55
N GLU A 103 11.23 14.57 9.58
CA GLU A 103 11.80 14.80 8.23
C GLU A 103 10.71 14.91 7.13
N THR A 104 9.42 14.95 7.48
CA THR A 104 8.34 14.80 6.49
C THR A 104 8.11 16.01 5.57
N LYS A 105 8.82 17.12 5.76
CA LYS A 105 8.67 18.31 4.92
C LYS A 105 9.43 18.08 3.61
N ASN A 106 8.74 18.21 2.48
CA ASN A 106 9.25 17.96 1.11
C ASN A 106 9.47 16.48 0.72
N MET A 107 8.88 15.52 1.43
CA MET A 107 9.01 14.10 1.07
C MET A 107 8.56 13.74 -0.34
N GLN A 108 7.60 14.49 -0.90
CA GLN A 108 7.18 14.26 -2.27
C GLN A 108 8.35 14.44 -3.25
N GLU A 109 9.26 15.40 -3.01
CA GLU A 109 10.42 15.65 -3.87
C GLU A 109 11.31 14.40 -3.92
N ILE A 110 11.59 13.77 -2.77
CA ILE A 110 12.34 12.51 -2.72
C ILE A 110 11.58 11.37 -3.43
N PHE A 111 10.27 11.25 -3.22
CA PHE A 111 9.49 10.20 -3.89
C PHE A 111 9.52 10.34 -5.41
N GLU A 112 9.51 11.56 -5.96
CA GLU A 112 9.60 11.78 -7.41
C GLU A 112 10.94 11.33 -8.01
N ASN A 113 12.00 11.19 -7.20
CA ASN A 113 13.28 10.64 -7.64
C ASN A 113 13.25 9.11 -7.77
N ILE A 114 12.20 8.43 -7.28
CA ILE A 114 12.01 7.00 -7.49
C ILE A 114 11.55 6.76 -8.93
N THR A 115 12.29 5.94 -9.69
CA THR A 115 11.82 5.51 -11.02
C THR A 115 10.45 4.86 -10.90
N PRO A 116 9.41 5.27 -11.67
CA PRO A 116 8.03 4.83 -11.45
C PRO A 116 7.80 3.31 -11.44
N CYS A 117 8.61 2.52 -12.15
CA CYS A 117 8.50 1.06 -12.12
C CYS A 117 9.03 0.42 -10.83
N LYS A 118 9.86 1.13 -10.05
CA LYS A 118 10.41 0.70 -8.76
C LYS A 118 9.65 1.28 -7.55
N ASP A 119 8.67 2.15 -7.79
CA ASP A 119 7.81 2.74 -6.75
C ASP A 119 6.75 1.73 -6.30
N VAL A 120 7.16 0.76 -5.46
CA VAL A 120 6.30 -0.32 -4.92
C VAL A 120 5.16 0.19 -4.04
N ALA A 121 5.25 1.43 -3.56
CA ALA A 121 4.24 2.07 -2.74
C ALA A 121 3.18 2.81 -3.59
N GLY A 122 3.48 3.07 -4.87
CA GLY A 122 2.59 3.80 -5.79
C GLY A 122 2.36 5.25 -5.37
N VAL A 123 3.41 5.93 -4.86
CA VAL A 123 3.32 7.29 -4.29
C VAL A 123 3.90 8.38 -5.19
N THR A 124 4.63 8.02 -6.24
CA THR A 124 5.08 8.97 -7.28
C THR A 124 3.88 9.59 -7.99
N SER A 125 4.01 10.84 -8.41
CA SER A 125 2.95 11.53 -9.17
C SER A 125 2.57 10.78 -10.44
N ALA A 126 3.55 10.12 -11.09
CA ALA A 126 3.33 9.30 -12.27
C ALA A 126 2.39 8.10 -11.99
N ASN A 127 2.67 7.32 -10.94
CA ASN A 127 1.81 6.18 -10.58
C ASN A 127 0.45 6.65 -10.05
N VAL A 128 0.40 7.70 -9.25
CA VAL A 128 -0.85 8.32 -8.78
C VAL A 128 -1.71 8.73 -9.97
N ALA A 129 -1.16 9.46 -10.94
CA ALA A 129 -1.89 9.90 -12.13
C ALA A 129 -2.41 8.73 -12.95
N ASN A 130 -1.58 7.72 -13.22
CA ASN A 130 -2.01 6.53 -13.95
C ASN A 130 -3.17 5.80 -13.26
N VAL A 131 -3.12 5.66 -11.93
CA VAL A 131 -4.20 5.05 -11.14
C VAL A 131 -5.48 5.88 -11.26
N LEU A 132 -5.40 7.21 -11.17
CA LEU A 132 -6.57 8.08 -11.33
C LEU A 132 -7.18 8.02 -12.73
N GLU A 133 -6.35 7.86 -13.77
CA GLU A 133 -6.79 7.73 -15.17
C GLU A 133 -7.31 6.33 -15.52
N GLY A 134 -7.21 5.35 -14.63
CA GLY A 134 -7.58 3.96 -14.92
C GLY A 134 -6.58 3.21 -15.78
N LYS A 135 -5.32 3.67 -15.86
CA LYS A 135 -4.20 3.03 -16.56
C LYS A 135 -3.46 2.02 -15.69
N SER A 136 -4.21 1.29 -14.87
CA SER A 136 -3.72 0.36 -13.85
C SER A 136 -2.79 -0.74 -14.40
N THR A 137 -2.84 -1.05 -15.70
CA THR A 137 -1.95 -2.05 -16.34
C THR A 137 -0.52 -1.55 -16.55
N ASN A 138 -0.29 -0.24 -16.52
CA ASN A 138 1.00 0.38 -16.83
C ASN A 138 1.58 1.11 -15.60
N SER A 139 1.07 0.82 -14.41
CA SER A 139 1.44 1.53 -13.18
C SER A 139 1.61 0.57 -12.02
N VAL A 140 2.50 0.92 -11.10
CA VAL A 140 2.46 0.29 -9.79
C VAL A 140 1.26 0.83 -9.03
N LEU A 141 0.40 -0.08 -8.55
CA LEU A 141 -0.77 0.29 -7.79
C LEU A 141 -0.39 0.61 -6.34
N PRO A 142 -1.09 1.56 -5.69
CA PRO A 142 -0.76 1.96 -4.34
C PRO A 142 -1.02 0.82 -3.37
N CYS A 143 -0.03 0.51 -2.54
CA CYS A 143 0.00 -0.75 -1.79
C CYS A 143 -1.17 -0.88 -0.80
N VAL A 144 -1.54 0.21 -0.11
CA VAL A 144 -2.61 0.20 0.90
C VAL A 144 -4.01 0.11 0.24
N PRO A 145 -4.41 0.99 -0.71
CA PRO A 145 -5.66 0.83 -1.42
C PRO A 145 -5.79 -0.50 -2.17
N SER A 146 -4.69 -0.99 -2.76
CA SER A 146 -4.70 -2.29 -3.45
C SER A 146 -4.91 -3.45 -2.49
N SER A 147 -4.30 -3.38 -1.30
CA SER A 147 -4.55 -4.35 -0.23
C SER A 147 -6.01 -4.38 0.20
N CYS A 148 -6.68 -3.22 0.34
CA CYS A 148 -8.13 -3.17 0.60
C CYS A 148 -8.91 -3.97 -0.45
N MET A 149 -8.63 -3.72 -1.73
CA MET A 149 -9.31 -4.38 -2.85
C MET A 149 -9.07 -5.89 -2.84
N GLN A 150 -7.82 -6.31 -2.61
CA GLN A 150 -7.47 -7.73 -2.51
C GLN A 150 -8.19 -8.42 -1.37
N ILE A 151 -8.20 -7.81 -0.18
CA ILE A 151 -8.88 -8.38 0.99
C ILE A 151 -10.38 -8.51 0.71
N ILE A 152 -11.03 -7.48 0.14
CA ILE A 152 -12.45 -7.53 -0.23
C ILE A 152 -12.72 -8.68 -1.21
N HIS A 153 -11.92 -8.82 -2.26
CA HIS A 153 -12.13 -9.86 -3.27
C HIS A 153 -11.88 -11.27 -2.73
N GLN A 154 -10.82 -11.46 -1.94
CA GLN A 154 -10.51 -12.76 -1.35
C GLN A 154 -11.55 -13.17 -0.30
N PHE A 155 -11.95 -12.25 0.57
CA PHE A 155 -12.95 -12.54 1.59
C PHE A 155 -14.31 -12.88 0.99
N THR A 156 -14.73 -12.14 -0.04
CA THR A 156 -16.04 -12.34 -0.68
C THR A 156 -16.04 -13.47 -1.73
N GLY A 157 -14.86 -13.89 -2.19
CA GLY A 157 -14.71 -14.83 -3.30
C GLY A 157 -15.27 -14.32 -4.64
N ASN A 158 -15.55 -13.02 -4.77
CA ASN A 158 -16.21 -12.45 -5.93
C ASN A 158 -15.50 -11.17 -6.42
N PRO A 159 -14.84 -11.20 -7.60
CA PRO A 159 -14.14 -10.02 -8.15
C PRO A 159 -15.09 -8.90 -8.59
N SER A 160 -16.39 -9.16 -8.72
CA SER A 160 -17.42 -8.16 -9.03
C SER A 160 -18.24 -7.74 -7.80
N TYR A 161 -17.82 -8.12 -6.59
CA TYR A 161 -18.57 -7.84 -5.36
C TYR A 161 -18.92 -6.35 -5.19
N LEU A 162 -18.01 -5.46 -5.60
CA LEU A 162 -18.13 -4.01 -5.43
C LEU A 162 -19.06 -3.32 -6.44
N LYS A 163 -19.45 -4.02 -7.51
CA LYS A 163 -20.26 -3.45 -8.59
C LYS A 163 -21.63 -2.99 -8.06
N GLY A 164 -21.91 -1.70 -8.20
CA GLY A 164 -23.14 -1.07 -7.74
C GLY A 164 -23.28 -0.92 -6.22
N LYS A 165 -22.28 -1.36 -5.44
CA LYS A 165 -22.23 -1.16 -3.99
C LYS A 165 -21.90 0.28 -3.65
N ARG A 166 -22.34 0.75 -2.48
CA ARG A 166 -21.99 2.04 -1.91
C ARG A 166 -20.79 1.87 -0.97
N ALA A 167 -19.64 2.39 -1.37
CA ALA A 167 -18.45 2.44 -0.54
C ALA A 167 -18.27 3.83 0.10
N LEU A 168 -18.06 3.86 1.41
CA LEU A 168 -17.66 5.04 2.16
C LEU A 168 -16.19 4.93 2.56
N VAL A 169 -15.38 5.90 2.13
CA VAL A 169 -13.97 6.03 2.49
C VAL A 169 -13.81 7.16 3.49
N LEU A 170 -13.54 6.80 4.75
CA LEU A 170 -13.23 7.73 5.83
C LEU A 170 -11.73 7.92 5.91
N MET A 171 -11.24 9.13 5.61
CA MET A 171 -9.78 9.37 5.58
C MET A 171 -9.39 10.77 6.03
N LYS A 172 -8.11 10.93 6.38
CA LYS A 172 -7.45 12.26 6.49
C LYS A 172 -6.38 12.49 5.43
N CYS A 173 -5.82 11.42 4.87
CA CYS A 173 -4.80 11.48 3.83
C CYS A 173 -5.46 11.61 2.44
N LYS A 174 -5.30 12.78 1.81
CA LYS A 174 -5.87 13.09 0.49
C LYS A 174 -5.41 12.09 -0.58
N THR A 175 -4.12 11.78 -0.63
CA THR A 175 -3.54 10.84 -1.60
C THR A 175 -4.18 9.46 -1.49
N PHE A 176 -4.28 8.94 -0.26
CA PHE A 176 -4.95 7.66 0.00
C PHE A 176 -6.42 7.68 -0.47
N GLY A 177 -7.20 8.70 -0.09
CA GLY A 177 -8.61 8.74 -0.46
C GLY A 177 -8.83 8.85 -1.97
N ASN A 178 -8.02 9.65 -2.66
CA ASN A 178 -8.08 9.78 -4.12
C ASN A 178 -7.78 8.44 -4.82
N GLN A 179 -6.71 7.76 -4.39
CA GLN A 179 -6.31 6.47 -4.93
C GLN A 179 -7.35 5.38 -4.66
N MET A 180 -7.83 5.27 -3.42
CA MET A 180 -8.85 4.31 -3.03
C MET A 180 -10.14 4.55 -3.82
N ALA A 181 -10.55 5.80 -3.99
CA ALA A 181 -11.73 6.13 -4.77
C ALA A 181 -11.59 5.77 -6.25
N ALA A 182 -10.43 6.00 -6.85
CA ALA A 182 -10.16 5.60 -8.23
C ALA A 182 -10.30 4.08 -8.40
N LEU A 183 -9.71 3.27 -7.50
CA LEU A 183 -9.84 1.81 -7.54
C LEU A 183 -11.30 1.35 -7.36
N LEU A 184 -12.05 1.97 -6.46
CA LEU A 184 -13.48 1.67 -6.26
C LEU A 184 -14.31 2.00 -7.49
N VAL A 185 -14.11 3.19 -8.08
CA VAL A 185 -14.81 3.62 -9.30
C VAL A 185 -14.49 2.71 -10.49
N GLN A 186 -13.23 2.31 -10.66
CA GLN A 186 -12.82 1.32 -11.67
C GLN A 186 -13.53 -0.03 -11.50
N ASN A 187 -13.91 -0.38 -10.27
CA ASN A 187 -14.70 -1.57 -9.94
C ASN A 187 -16.22 -1.31 -9.93
N GLN A 188 -16.66 -0.22 -10.57
CA GLN A 188 -18.06 0.17 -10.73
C GLN A 188 -18.79 0.38 -9.39
N CYS A 189 -18.07 0.82 -8.35
CA CYS A 189 -18.60 1.10 -7.03
C CYS A 189 -19.04 2.57 -6.90
N ILE A 190 -20.21 2.79 -6.28
CA ILE A 190 -20.69 4.13 -5.91
C ILE A 190 -19.84 4.58 -4.72
N THR A 191 -19.00 5.59 -4.92
CA THR A 191 -17.97 5.94 -3.94
C THR A 191 -18.23 7.30 -3.31
N THR A 192 -18.16 7.36 -1.98
CA THR A 192 -18.15 8.61 -1.22
C THR A 192 -16.86 8.70 -0.42
N ILE A 193 -16.11 9.79 -0.62
CA ILE A 193 -14.93 10.12 0.18
C ILE A 193 -15.37 11.14 1.23
N TYR A 194 -15.10 10.86 2.50
CA TYR A 194 -15.45 11.75 3.59
C TYR A 194 -14.24 12.00 4.48
N GLN A 195 -13.87 13.27 4.59
CA GLN A 195 -12.89 13.75 5.55
C GLN A 195 -13.62 14.17 6.82
N PRO A 196 -13.49 13.44 7.94
CA PRO A 196 -14.37 13.67 9.07
C PRO A 196 -14.13 15.00 9.78
N SER A 197 -15.20 15.78 9.97
CA SER A 197 -15.23 17.04 10.73
C SER A 197 -16.32 17.07 11.81
N THR A 198 -16.70 15.88 12.30
CA THR A 198 -17.44 15.54 13.54
C THR A 198 -18.97 15.46 13.60
N ASP A 199 -19.77 15.85 12.59
CA ASP A 199 -21.24 15.88 12.84
C ASP A 199 -22.10 14.80 12.14
N ASP A 200 -21.73 14.23 10.99
CA ASP A 200 -22.64 13.34 10.21
C ASP A 200 -22.11 11.92 9.91
N VAL A 201 -20.99 11.50 10.51
CA VAL A 201 -20.31 10.25 10.12
C VAL A 201 -21.19 9.00 10.32
N GLN A 202 -22.07 8.99 11.33
CA GLN A 202 -22.92 7.84 11.64
C GLN A 202 -23.98 7.60 10.56
N GLU A 203 -24.63 8.66 10.09
CA GLU A 203 -25.64 8.57 9.03
C GLU A 203 -25.01 8.02 7.74
N MET A 204 -23.84 8.54 7.37
CA MET A 204 -23.11 8.09 6.18
C MET A 204 -22.70 6.62 6.31
N CYS A 205 -22.21 6.19 7.48
CA CYS A 205 -21.87 4.78 7.72
C CYS A 205 -23.09 3.87 7.55
N GLY A 206 -24.27 4.29 8.01
CA GLY A 206 -25.51 3.51 7.89
C GLY A 206 -25.98 3.29 6.45
N GLN A 207 -25.48 4.07 5.50
CA GLN A 207 -25.81 3.94 4.07
C GLN A 207 -24.75 3.13 3.30
N ALA A 208 -23.61 2.82 3.90
CA ALA A 208 -22.51 2.15 3.23
C ALA A 208 -22.71 0.63 3.19
N ASP A 209 -22.53 0.03 2.01
CA ASP A 209 -22.36 -1.42 1.87
C ASP A 209 -20.93 -1.86 2.22
N VAL A 210 -19.95 -0.98 1.97
CA VAL A 210 -18.52 -1.19 2.25
C VAL A 210 -17.95 0.05 2.94
N LEU A 211 -17.26 -0.14 4.06
CA LEU A 211 -16.68 0.94 4.85
C LEU A 211 -15.16 0.77 4.95
N ILE A 212 -14.41 1.74 4.41
CA ILE A 212 -12.95 1.78 4.45
C ILE A 212 -12.52 2.93 5.34
N VAL A 213 -11.71 2.64 6.36
CA VAL A 213 -11.41 3.59 7.44
C VAL A 213 -9.91 3.75 7.60
N ASN A 214 -9.39 4.91 7.21
CA ASN A 214 -8.00 5.31 7.40
C ASN A 214 -7.95 6.64 8.18
N VAL A 215 -8.30 6.55 9.46
CA VAL A 215 -8.27 7.68 10.40
C VAL A 215 -7.43 7.30 11.62
N GLN A 216 -6.48 8.15 12.00
CA GLN A 216 -5.62 7.95 13.17
C GLN A 216 -6.35 8.35 14.46
N ASN A 217 -7.49 7.70 14.75
CA ASN A 217 -8.24 7.91 15.98
C ASN A 217 -8.93 6.60 16.40
N ALA A 218 -8.46 5.99 17.49
CA ALA A 218 -9.03 4.76 18.01
C ALA A 218 -10.50 4.98 18.41
N ASN A 219 -11.38 4.02 18.08
CA ASN A 219 -12.82 4.07 18.37
C ASN A 219 -13.56 5.26 17.71
N PHE A 220 -13.03 5.81 16.60
CA PHE A 220 -13.66 6.91 15.89
C PHE A 220 -15.09 6.60 15.43
N ILE A 221 -15.35 5.35 15.09
CA ILE A 221 -16.68 4.86 14.68
C ILE A 221 -17.21 3.96 15.78
N LYS A 222 -18.44 4.24 16.23
CA LYS A 222 -19.20 3.36 17.11
C LYS A 222 -20.25 2.65 16.25
N GLY A 223 -20.22 1.32 16.13
CA GLY A 223 -21.16 0.59 15.28
C GLY A 223 -21.37 -0.87 15.63
N HIS A 224 -22.60 -1.35 15.44
CA HIS A 224 -22.98 -2.76 15.35
C HIS A 224 -23.29 -3.08 13.87
N GLY A 225 -22.65 -4.09 13.28
CA GLY A 225 -23.07 -4.65 11.98
C GLY A 225 -22.37 -4.16 10.70
N PHE A 226 -21.15 -3.61 10.78
CA PHE A 226 -20.38 -3.18 9.60
C PHE A 226 -19.08 -3.98 9.44
N TYR A 227 -18.62 -4.14 8.19
CA TYR A 227 -17.24 -4.53 7.90
C TYR A 227 -16.37 -3.28 7.99
N VAL A 228 -15.51 -3.20 9.00
CA VAL A 228 -14.57 -2.09 9.17
C VAL A 228 -13.19 -2.56 8.73
N PHE A 229 -12.67 -2.00 7.65
CA PHE A 229 -11.26 -2.12 7.32
C PHE A 229 -10.52 -1.00 8.04
N LEU A 230 -9.86 -1.35 9.15
CA LEU A 230 -8.88 -0.50 9.81
C LEU A 230 -7.52 -0.84 9.20
N LEU A 231 -6.93 0.14 8.51
CA LEU A 231 -5.54 0.12 8.04
C LEU A 231 -4.80 1.27 8.70
#